data_AF-A0A8H4UY13-F1
#
_entry.id   AF-A0A8H4UY13-F1
#
_cell.length_a   1.000
_cell.length_b   1.000
_cell.length_c   1.000
_cell.angle_alpha   90.00
_cell.angle_beta   90.00
_cell.angle_gamma   90.00
#
_symmetry.space_group_name_H-M   'P 1'
#
loop_
_entity.id
_entity.type
_entity.pdbx_description
1 polymer ?
#
loop_
_entity_poly.entity_id
_entity_poly.type
_entity_poly.pdbx_seq_one_letter_code
_entity_poly.pdbx_strand_id
1 'polypeptide(L)'
;MIYPVFTVNVQSVHNDPTTRSRIFDPELFIPLAFLFWNMGDLIGRLSPIVPALARTTNYPRALFAFSVSRLVFIPLYLACNVRSGGVAVINSDFFYLFIVQLGFGLTNGFLVSACMMGAGQYVTADEREAAGVFM
;
A
#
# COMPACT_ATOMS: atom_id res chain seq x y z
N MET A 1 -10.67 1.06 1.73
CA MET A 1 -11.13 0.88 0.33
C MET A 1 -10.57 1.97 -0.60
N ILE A 2 -9.24 2.15 -0.60
CA ILE A 2 -8.58 3.16 -1.47
C ILE A 2 -8.19 2.50 -2.80
N TYR A 3 -7.64 1.30 -2.71
CA TYR A 3 -7.43 0.39 -3.82
C TYR A 3 -8.71 -0.47 -4.05
N PRO A 4 -9.17 -0.70 -5.30
CA PRO A 4 -8.63 -0.21 -6.58
C PRO A 4 -9.22 1.15 -7.03
N VAL A 5 -10.24 1.67 -6.34
CA VAL A 5 -11.10 2.77 -6.83
C VAL A 5 -10.32 4.06 -7.10
N PHE A 6 -9.36 4.44 -6.26
CA PHE A 6 -8.54 5.63 -6.52
C PHE A 6 -7.45 5.36 -7.57
N THR A 7 -6.85 4.16 -7.55
CA THR A 7 -5.79 3.75 -8.49
C THR A 7 -6.22 3.86 -9.95
N VAL A 8 -7.46 3.51 -10.27
CA VAL A 8 -8.00 3.57 -11.65
C VAL A 8 -8.31 5.00 -12.13
N ASN A 9 -8.38 5.96 -11.21
CA ASN A 9 -8.70 7.36 -11.52
C ASN A 9 -7.45 8.24 -11.65
N VAL A 10 -6.28 7.76 -11.25
CA VAL A 10 -5.02 8.50 -11.38
C VAL A 10 -4.45 8.29 -12.78
N GLN A 11 -4.19 9.40 -13.48
CA GLN A 11 -3.60 9.41 -14.81
C GLN A 11 -2.15 9.90 -14.77
N SER A 12 -1.37 9.47 -15.77
CA SER A 12 -0.02 9.97 -15.97
C SER A 12 -0.01 11.50 -16.10
N VAL A 13 1.04 12.14 -15.61
CA VAL A 13 1.29 13.57 -15.79
C VAL A 13 1.83 13.86 -17.21
N HIS A 14 2.49 12.88 -17.83
CA HIS A 14 3.00 12.95 -19.20
C HIS A 14 1.87 12.70 -20.22
N ASN A 15 1.06 13.72 -20.46
CA ASN A 15 -0.08 13.66 -21.39
C ASN A 15 0.22 14.19 -22.80
N ASP A 16 1.45 14.58 -23.12
CA ASP A 16 1.81 15.07 -24.45
C ASP A 16 1.87 13.90 -25.47
N PRO A 17 0.97 13.86 -26.47
CA PRO A 17 0.93 12.78 -27.46
C PRO A 17 2.19 12.69 -28.33
N THR A 18 2.96 13.78 -28.45
CA THR A 18 4.10 13.86 -29.37
C THR A 18 5.41 13.36 -28.75
N THR A 19 5.47 13.29 -27.42
CA THR A 19 6.70 12.95 -26.68
C THR A 19 6.53 11.76 -25.74
N ARG A 20 5.31 11.25 -25.53
CA ARG A 20 5.06 10.17 -24.55
C ARG A 20 5.46 8.79 -25.05
N SER A 21 6.04 8.01 -24.14
CA SER A 21 6.18 6.57 -24.30
C SER A 21 4.85 5.87 -24.01
N ARG A 22 4.52 4.79 -24.74
CA ARG A 22 3.26 4.02 -24.57
C ARG A 22 2.97 3.57 -23.13
N ILE A 23 4.00 3.44 -22.31
CA ILE A 23 3.90 3.03 -20.89
C ILE A 23 3.09 4.05 -20.06
N PHE A 24 3.07 5.33 -20.46
CA PHE A 24 2.33 6.39 -19.80
C PHE A 24 0.88 6.52 -20.26
N ASP A 25 0.46 5.68 -21.21
CA ASP A 25 -0.93 5.60 -21.65
C ASP A 25 -1.79 5.04 -20.51
N PRO A 26 -3.01 5.55 -20.26
CA PRO A 26 -3.88 5.07 -19.18
C PRO A 26 -4.08 3.54 -19.18
N GLU A 27 -4.11 2.93 -20.36
CA GLU A 27 -4.24 1.48 -20.57
C GLU A 27 -3.10 0.67 -19.96
N LEU A 28 -1.88 1.21 -19.92
CA LEU A 28 -0.70 0.55 -19.38
C LEU A 28 -0.30 1.11 -18.00
N PHE A 29 -0.56 2.40 -17.76
CA PHE A 29 -0.23 3.06 -16.51
C PHE A 29 -1.04 2.52 -15.33
N ILE A 30 -2.33 2.22 -15.52
CA ILE A 30 -3.18 1.65 -14.47
C ILE A 30 -2.70 0.24 -14.07
N PRO A 31 -2.50 -0.72 -15.00
CA PRO A 31 -1.86 -2.01 -14.69
C PRO A 31 -0.48 -1.89 -14.06
N LEU A 32 0.33 -0.91 -14.47
CA LEU A 32 1.64 -0.66 -13.87
C LEU A 32 1.50 -0.24 -12.40
N ALA A 33 0.57 0.66 -12.07
CA ALA A 33 0.28 1.03 -10.69
C ALA A 33 -0.18 -0.17 -9.85
N PHE A 34 -0.99 -1.05 -10.44
CA PHE A 34 -1.38 -2.32 -9.83
C PHE A 34 -0.18 -3.22 -9.55
N LEU A 35 0.76 -3.34 -10.49
CA LEU A 35 1.97 -4.12 -10.31
C LEU A 35 2.81 -3.59 -9.14
N PHE A 36 3.07 -2.28 -9.09
CA PHE A 36 3.85 -1.66 -8.01
C PHE A 36 3.21 -1.88 -6.63
N TRP A 37 1.88 -1.75 -6.56
CA TRP A 37 1.16 -2.03 -5.32
C TRP A 37 1.32 -3.48 -4.88
N ASN A 38 1.13 -4.44 -5.79
CA ASN A 38 1.28 -5.87 -5.48
C ASN A 38 2.71 -6.26 -5.12
N MET A 39 3.70 -5.65 -5.79
CA MET A 39 5.12 -5.84 -5.43
C MET A 39 5.39 -5.33 -4.01
N GLY A 40 4.89 -4.14 -3.66
CA GLY A 40 4.97 -3.61 -2.31
C GLY A 40 4.31 -4.56 -1.30
N ASP A 41 3.07 -4.98 -1.56
CA ASP A 41 2.32 -5.89 -0.68
C ASP A 41 3.06 -7.22 -0.47
N LEU A 42 3.63 -7.80 -1.53
CA LEU A 42 4.43 -9.01 -1.44
C LEU A 42 5.68 -8.79 -0.56
N ILE A 43 6.45 -7.73 -0.79
CA ILE A 43 7.64 -7.41 0.02
C ILE A 43 7.24 -7.20 1.49
N GLY A 44 6.12 -6.51 1.72
CA GLY A 44 5.57 -6.29 3.05
C GLY A 44 5.21 -7.60 3.74
N ARG A 45 4.62 -8.55 3.02
CA ARG A 45 4.27 -9.87 3.55
C ARG A 45 5.49 -10.74 3.83
N LEU A 46 6.57 -10.56 3.08
CA LEU A 46 7.85 -11.26 3.28
C LEU A 46 8.70 -10.64 4.39
N SER A 47 8.39 -9.43 4.85
CA SER A 47 9.09 -8.77 5.96
C SER A 47 9.28 -9.62 7.24
N PRO A 48 8.38 -10.54 7.65
CA PRO A 48 8.57 -11.36 8.83
C PRO A 48 9.70 -12.38 8.71
N ILE A 49 10.21 -12.64 7.50
CA ILE A 49 11.41 -13.46 7.29
C ILE A 49 12.60 -12.84 8.02
N VAL A 50 12.63 -11.51 8.16
CA VAL A 50 13.66 -10.79 8.91
C VAL A 50 13.30 -10.80 10.40
N PRO A 51 14.12 -11.42 11.28
CA PRO A 51 13.79 -11.59 12.70
C PRO A 51 13.56 -10.26 13.46
N ALA A 52 14.23 -9.20 13.04
CA ALA A 52 14.05 -7.86 13.61
C ALA A 52 12.65 -7.30 13.34
N LEU A 53 12.12 -7.52 12.13
CA LEU A 53 10.79 -7.08 11.73
C LEU A 53 9.70 -7.97 12.34
N ALA A 54 9.96 -9.28 12.45
CA ALA A 54 9.08 -10.21 13.16
C ALA A 54 8.88 -9.82 14.64
N ARG A 55 9.90 -9.28 15.31
CA ARG A 55 9.78 -8.82 16.71
C ARG A 55 8.76 -7.69 16.89
N THR A 56 8.41 -6.97 15.83
CA THR A 56 7.42 -5.88 15.85
C THR A 56 6.03 -6.39 16.24
N THR A 57 5.73 -7.68 16.07
CA THR A 57 4.45 -8.28 16.51
C THR A 57 4.21 -8.14 18.01
N ASN A 58 5.28 -8.00 18.81
CA ASN A 58 5.19 -7.83 20.26
C ASN A 58 4.75 -6.43 20.70
N TYR A 59 4.64 -5.47 19.77
CA TYR A 59 4.33 -4.07 20.07
C TYR A 59 2.98 -3.66 19.46
N PRO A 60 1.84 -4.08 20.05
CA PRO A 60 0.52 -3.89 19.47
C PRO A 60 0.13 -2.40 19.39
N ARG A 61 0.60 -1.58 20.34
CA ARG A 61 0.40 -0.13 20.32
C ARG A 61 1.13 0.54 19.15
N ALA A 62 2.33 0.08 18.82
CA ALA A 62 3.09 0.60 17.69
C ALA A 62 2.46 0.20 16.36
N LEU A 63 2.00 -1.06 16.23
CA LEU A 63 1.24 -1.53 15.07
C LEU A 63 -0.08 -0.76 14.89
N PHE A 64 -0.78 -0.47 15.98
CA PHE A 64 -1.99 0.35 15.93
C PHE A 64 -1.69 1.78 15.47
N ALA A 65 -0.68 2.44 16.04
CA ALA A 65 -0.26 3.77 15.61
C ALA A 65 0.17 3.79 14.13
N PHE A 66 0.86 2.75 13.68
CA PHE A 66 1.26 2.58 12.28
C PHE A 66 0.06 2.32 11.34
N SER A 67 -0.98 1.62 11.82
CA SER A 67 -2.23 1.47 11.09
C SER A 67 -2.95 2.83 10.92
N VAL A 68 -3.01 3.63 11.98
CA VAL A 68 -3.61 4.98 11.93
C VAL A 68 -2.81 5.92 11.04
N SER A 69 -1.48 5.86 11.05
CA SER A 69 -0.64 6.71 10.19
C SER A 69 -0.88 6.46 8.70
N ARG A 70 -1.45 5.32 8.31
CA ARG A 70 -1.84 5.05 6.91
C ARG A 70 -2.96 5.96 6.41
N LEU A 71 -3.67 6.66 7.28
CA LEU A 71 -4.62 7.71 6.86
C LEU A 71 -3.93 8.82 6.07
N VAL A 72 -2.62 9.02 6.24
CA VAL A 72 -1.80 9.96 5.45
C VAL A 72 -1.80 9.60 3.96
N PHE A 73 -1.97 8.34 3.58
CA PHE A 73 -2.04 7.97 2.16
C PHE A 73 -3.29 8.54 1.47
N ILE A 74 -4.40 8.79 2.19
CA ILE A 74 -5.63 9.36 1.60
C ILE A 74 -5.36 10.74 0.97
N PRO A 75 -4.85 11.76 1.70
CA PRO A 75 -4.53 13.04 1.10
C PRO A 75 -3.40 12.94 0.07
N LEU A 76 -2.46 12.00 0.20
CA LEU A 76 -1.43 11.77 -0.84
C LEU A 76 -2.05 11.30 -2.16
N TYR A 77 -2.99 10.36 -2.12
CA TYR A 77 -3.72 9.90 -3.31
C TYR A 77 -4.54 11.04 -3.95
N LEU A 78 -5.15 11.90 -3.13
CA LEU A 78 -5.89 13.08 -3.60
C LEU A 78 -4.98 14.18 -4.17
N ALA A 79 -3.74 14.28 -3.70
CA ALA A 79 -2.74 15.22 -4.20
C ALA A 79 -2.10 14.78 -5.54
N CYS A 80 -2.20 13.49 -5.89
CA CYS A 80 -1.83 12.97 -7.20
C CYS A 80 -2.85 13.39 -8.27
N ASN A 81 -2.49 13.20 -9.55
CA ASN A 81 -3.29 13.61 -10.70
C ASN A 81 -4.56 12.74 -10.86
N VAL A 82 -5.57 13.00 -10.02
CA VAL A 82 -6.90 12.42 -10.09
C VAL A 82 -7.73 13.26 -11.08
N ARG A 83 -7.83 12.77 -12.32
CA ARG A 83 -8.78 13.16 -13.39
C ARG A 83 -9.05 14.68 -13.56
N SER A 84 -8.40 15.31 -14.55
CA SER A 84 -8.83 16.50 -15.33
C SER A 84 -9.76 17.54 -14.65
N GLY A 85 -9.45 18.00 -13.44
CA GLY A 85 -10.28 19.00 -12.76
C GLY A 85 -9.78 19.44 -11.38
N GLY A 86 -8.92 18.65 -10.74
CA GLY A 86 -8.17 19.06 -9.54
C GLY A 86 -6.78 19.58 -9.90
N VAL A 87 -6.32 20.62 -9.20
CA VAL A 87 -4.93 21.09 -9.28
C VAL A 87 -4.04 20.00 -8.68
N ALA A 88 -3.37 19.22 -9.54
CA ALA A 88 -2.39 18.24 -9.10
C ALA A 88 -1.24 18.99 -8.39
N VAL A 89 -1.12 18.82 -7.08
CA VAL A 89 -0.06 19.45 -6.28
C VAL A 89 1.28 18.78 -6.55
N ILE A 90 1.27 17.48 -6.88
CA ILE A 90 2.47 16.69 -7.17
C ILE A 90 2.41 16.16 -8.60
N ASN A 91 3.14 16.82 -9.51
CA ASN A 91 3.25 16.48 -10.93
C ASN A 91 4.38 15.46 -11.18
N SER A 92 4.33 14.29 -10.55
CA SER A 92 5.32 13.24 -10.76
C SER A 92 4.73 11.83 -10.71
N ASP A 93 4.82 11.11 -11.82
CA ASP A 93 4.42 9.70 -11.93
C ASP A 93 5.30 8.79 -11.05
N PHE A 94 6.57 9.17 -10.87
CA PHE A 94 7.49 8.46 -9.98
C PHE A 94 7.00 8.51 -8.53
N PHE A 95 6.57 9.69 -8.06
CA PHE A 95 6.04 9.85 -6.72
C PHE A 95 4.81 8.95 -6.51
N TYR A 96 3.88 8.95 -7.47
CA TYR A 96 2.70 8.11 -7.40
C TYR A 96 3.03 6.61 -7.38
N LEU A 97 3.91 6.12 -8.26
CA LEU A 97 4.21 4.70 -8.35
C LEU A 97 5.07 4.20 -7.17
N PHE A 98 6.15 4.91 -6.82
CA PHE A 98 7.11 4.44 -5.81
C PHE A 98 6.73 4.82 -4.38
N ILE A 99 6.30 6.06 -4.16
CA ILE A 99 6.02 6.53 -2.79
C ILE A 99 4.60 6.16 -2.39
N VAL A 100 3.63 6.40 -3.27
CA VAL A 100 2.22 6.15 -2.96
C VAL A 100 1.88 4.67 -3.15
N GLN A 101 1.97 4.10 -4.37
CA GLN A 101 1.50 2.74 -4.63
C GLN A 101 2.36 1.67 -3.95
N LEU A 102 3.68 1.69 -4.16
CA LEU A 102 4.57 0.71 -3.54
C LEU A 102 4.64 0.89 -2.02
N GLY A 103 4.69 2.12 -1.51
CA GLY A 103 4.66 2.38 -0.06
C GLY A 103 3.34 1.96 0.59
N PHE A 104 2.20 2.26 -0.03
CA PHE A 104 0.90 1.84 0.48
C PHE A 104 0.73 0.32 0.45
N GLY A 105 1.21 -0.35 -0.61
CA GLY A 105 1.27 -1.81 -0.70
C GLY A 105 2.16 -2.41 0.38
N LEU A 106 3.38 -1.89 0.55
CA LEU A 106 4.36 -2.36 1.53
C LEU A 106 3.81 -2.32 2.97
N THR A 107 3.25 -1.17 3.36
CA THR A 107 2.65 -1.02 4.69
C THR A 107 1.42 -1.90 4.88
N ASN A 108 0.68 -2.19 3.82
CA ASN A 108 -0.45 -3.13 3.85
C ASN A 108 0.02 -4.55 4.14
N GLY A 109 0.94 -5.07 3.34
CA GLY A 109 1.48 -6.41 3.48
C GLY A 109 2.14 -6.62 4.85
N PHE A 110 2.92 -5.62 5.31
CA PHE A 110 3.57 -5.66 6.62
C PHE A 110 2.56 -5.76 7.77
N LEU A 111 1.57 -4.85 7.81
CA LEU A 111 0.59 -4.82 8.91
C LEU A 111 -0.28 -6.06 8.93
N VAL A 112 -0.75 -6.52 7.77
CA VAL A 112 -1.57 -7.73 7.68
C VAL A 112 -0.79 -8.92 8.23
N SER A 113 0.44 -9.14 7.74
CA SER A 113 1.27 -10.24 8.23
C SER A 113 1.56 -10.12 9.73
N ALA A 114 1.93 -8.92 10.21
CA ALA A 114 2.24 -8.70 11.62
C ALA A 114 1.04 -8.95 12.54
N CYS A 115 -0.16 -8.50 12.16
CA CYS A 115 -1.37 -8.73 12.93
C CYS A 115 -1.75 -10.22 12.95
N MET A 116 -1.73 -10.89 11.79
CA MET A 116 -2.09 -12.31 11.68
C MET A 116 -1.17 -13.22 12.51
N MET A 117 0.16 -13.01 12.44
CA MET A 117 1.09 -13.84 13.22
C MET A 117 1.11 -13.47 14.70
N GLY A 118 0.87 -12.19 15.03
CA GLY A 118 0.90 -11.69 16.40
C GLY A 118 -0.29 -12.14 17.24
N ALA A 119 -1.47 -12.32 16.66
CA ALA A 119 -2.69 -12.65 17.39
C ALA A 119 -2.56 -13.89 18.28
N GLY A 120 -1.98 -14.97 17.76
CA GLY A 120 -1.76 -16.22 18.49
C GLY A 120 -0.81 -16.10 19.69
N GLN A 121 -0.02 -15.02 19.78
CA GLN A 121 0.89 -14.77 20.90
C GLN A 121 0.17 -14.20 22.13
N TYR A 122 -1.02 -13.63 21.94
CA TYR A 122 -1.80 -12.98 23.01
C TYR A 122 -2.93 -13.85 23.58
N VAL A 123 -3.10 -15.07 23.06
CA VAL A 123 -4.10 -16.05 23.52
C VAL A 123 -3.42 -17.29 24.08
N THR A 124 -4.16 -18.06 24.87
CA THR A 124 -3.67 -19.35 25.40
C THR A 124 -3.48 -20.35 24.26
N ALA A 125 -2.66 -21.38 24.48
CA ALA A 125 -2.31 -22.35 23.43
C ALA A 125 -3.55 -23.04 22.84
N ASP A 126 -4.55 -23.33 23.67
CA ASP A 126 -5.80 -23.99 23.28
C ASP A 126 -6.70 -23.09 22.43
N GLU A 127 -6.58 -21.78 22.59
CA GLU A 127 -7.39 -20.78 21.88
C GLU A 127 -6.74 -20.29 20.58
N ARG A 128 -5.49 -20.66 20.30
CA ARG A 128 -4.74 -20.17 19.13
C ARG A 128 -5.40 -20.51 17.80
N GLU A 129 -5.94 -21.72 17.67
CA GLU A 129 -6.62 -22.16 16.45
C GLU A 129 -7.88 -21.34 16.23
N ALA A 130 -8.72 -21.20 17.25
CA ALA A 130 -9.92 -20.38 17.20
C ALA A 130 -9.59 -18.90 16.92
N ALA A 131 -8.57 -18.34 17.57
CA ALA A 131 -8.13 -16.97 17.35
C ALA A 131 -7.67 -16.73 15.90
N GLY A 132 -7.01 -17.71 15.28
CA GLY A 132 -6.62 -17.64 13.87
C GLY A 132 -7.81 -17.57 12.91
N VAL A 133 -8.97 -18.12 13.28
CA VAL A 133 -10.19 -18.04 12.46
C VAL A 133 -10.86 -16.66 12.55
N PHE A 134 -10.70 -15.94 13.65
CA PHE A 134 -11.30 -14.61 13.85
C PHE A 134 -10.46 -13.44 13.27
N MET A 135 -9.26 -13.72 12.78
CA MET A 135 -8.30 -12.75 12.26
C MET A 135 -8.35 -12.69 10.73
#